data_AF-A0A2V6WQY0-F1
#
_entry.id   AF-A0A2V6WQY0-F1
#
_cell.length_a   1.000
_cell.length_b   1.000
_cell.length_c   1.000
_cell.angle_alpha   90.00
_cell.angle_beta   90.00
_cell.angle_gamma   90.00
#
_symmetry.space_group_name_H-M   'P 1'
#
loop_
_entity.id
_entity.type
_entity.pdbx_description
1 polymer ?
#
loop_
_entity_poly.entity_id
_entity_poly.type
_entity_poly.pdbx_seq_one_letter_code
_entity_poly.pdbx_strand_id
1 'polypeptide(L)'
;EDLGKARSLSRPKTVIGVVGGFLGFFLAAYPGVLLGATARPLWINAHTLGALFLAVGASSGAAAMALVLAALSRRSGDGIARLATTTVLAVVIQLVAMIGFVWSVRASGSAPALNALALITSGPYSMVFWGGAIVAGSVLPILLGLVALKRPSVGLTAVTSVLVLVGGFLVKTLIMAAGQV
;
A
#
# COMPACT_ATOMS: atom_id res chain seq x y z
N GLU A 1 -33.21 -38.31 0.19
CA GLU A 1 -33.76 -37.15 0.91
C GLU A 1 -32.71 -36.30 1.64
N ASP A 2 -31.44 -36.23 1.20
CA ASP A 2 -30.37 -35.52 1.94
C ASP A 2 -29.63 -34.46 1.10
N LEU A 3 -30.35 -33.54 0.46
CA LEU A 3 -29.77 -32.30 -0.11
C LEU A 3 -30.13 -31.08 0.76
N GLY A 4 -30.01 -31.26 2.08
CA GLY A 4 -30.37 -30.27 3.09
C GLY A 4 -29.24 -29.30 3.42
N LYS A 5 -29.45 -28.02 3.10
CA LYS A 5 -28.76 -26.83 3.64
C LYS A 5 -27.28 -26.68 3.28
N ALA A 6 -27.01 -26.23 2.06
CA ALA A 6 -25.91 -25.28 1.84
C ALA A 6 -26.24 -24.00 2.63
N ARG A 7 -25.86 -23.97 3.92
CA ARG A 7 -26.04 -22.80 4.80
C ARG A 7 -25.35 -21.65 4.10
N SER A 8 -26.13 -20.63 3.71
CA SER A 8 -25.61 -19.41 3.10
C SER A 8 -24.50 -18.83 3.99
N LEU A 9 -23.24 -19.12 3.65
CA LEU A 9 -22.06 -18.61 4.35
C LEU A 9 -21.89 -17.10 4.09
N SER A 10 -22.81 -16.45 3.37
CA SER A 10 -22.70 -15.02 3.03
C SER A 10 -22.70 -14.15 4.29
N ARG A 11 -23.62 -14.38 5.23
CA ARG A 11 -23.73 -13.62 6.48
C ARG A 11 -22.46 -13.68 7.34
N PRO A 12 -21.92 -14.86 7.71
CA PRO A 12 -20.69 -14.91 8.50
C PRO A 12 -19.49 -14.34 7.74
N LYS A 13 -19.39 -14.56 6.41
CA LYS A 13 -18.31 -13.97 5.59
C LYS A 13 -18.37 -12.44 5.59
N THR A 14 -19.54 -11.86 5.43
CA THR A 14 -19.73 -10.39 5.47
C THR A 14 -19.40 -9.83 6.84
N VAL A 15 -19.87 -10.47 7.92
CA VAL A 15 -19.57 -10.02 9.29
C VAL A 15 -18.07 -10.07 9.56
N ILE A 16 -17.41 -11.18 9.26
CA ILE A 16 -15.95 -11.32 9.44
C ILE A 16 -15.20 -10.30 8.57
N GLY A 17 -15.64 -10.09 7.32
CA GLY A 17 -15.03 -9.10 6.43
C GLY A 17 -15.17 -7.66 6.93
N VAL A 18 -16.33 -7.28 7.46
CA VAL A 18 -16.57 -5.93 8.01
C VAL A 18 -15.78 -5.72 9.29
N VAL A 19 -15.83 -6.67 10.22
CA VAL A 19 -15.07 -6.58 11.49
C VAL A 19 -13.57 -6.59 11.21
N GLY A 20 -13.10 -7.49 10.35
CA GLY A 20 -11.70 -7.58 9.95
C GLY A 20 -11.22 -6.34 9.21
N GLY A 21 -12.05 -5.77 8.33
CA GLY A 21 -11.75 -4.51 7.65
C GLY A 21 -11.65 -3.33 8.62
N PHE A 22 -12.58 -3.23 9.57
CA PHE A 22 -12.56 -2.20 10.62
C PHE A 22 -11.31 -2.31 11.50
N LEU A 23 -11.02 -3.49 12.04
CA LEU A 23 -9.82 -3.70 12.87
C LEU A 23 -8.53 -3.52 12.06
N GLY A 24 -8.50 -4.01 10.82
CA GLY A 24 -7.38 -3.89 9.90
C GLY A 24 -7.07 -2.43 9.54
N PHE A 25 -8.08 -1.57 9.42
CA PHE A 25 -7.91 -0.14 9.23
C PHE A 25 -7.07 0.49 10.36
N PHE A 26 -7.45 0.27 11.61
CA PHE A 26 -6.71 0.83 12.75
C PHE A 26 -5.33 0.21 12.87
N LEU A 27 -5.21 -1.11 12.67
CA LEU A 27 -3.93 -1.80 12.75
C LEU A 27 -2.94 -1.31 11.68
N ALA A 28 -3.40 -1.06 10.46
CA ALA A 28 -2.55 -0.56 9.38
C ALA A 28 -2.15 0.91 9.57
N ALA A 29 -3.04 1.76 10.11
CA ALA A 29 -2.76 3.17 10.36
C ALA A 29 -1.87 3.41 11.59
N TYR A 30 -2.00 2.55 12.61
CA TYR A 30 -1.38 2.72 13.92
C TYR A 30 0.13 3.00 13.88
N PRO A 31 0.96 2.28 13.11
CA PRO A 31 2.40 2.55 13.06
C PRO A 31 2.71 3.97 12.56
N GLY A 32 1.93 4.48 11.60
CA GLY A 32 2.11 5.83 11.08
C GLY A 32 1.71 6.90 12.08
N VAL A 33 0.61 6.69 12.83
CA VAL A 33 0.19 7.60 13.92
C VAL A 33 1.21 7.59 15.05
N LEU A 34 1.72 6.41 15.42
CA LEU A 34 2.73 6.27 16.47
C LEU A 34 4.02 7.01 16.11
N LEU A 35 4.50 6.86 14.87
CA LEU A 35 5.64 7.63 14.38
C LEU A 35 5.34 9.14 14.47
N GLY A 36 4.14 9.57 14.08
CA GLY A 36 3.71 10.97 14.18
C GLY A 36 3.75 11.58 15.59
N ALA A 37 3.59 10.73 16.61
CA ALA A 37 3.63 11.13 18.02
C ALA A 37 5.06 11.21 18.60
N THR A 38 6.07 10.74 17.86
CA THR A 38 7.47 10.81 18.30
C THR A 38 8.13 12.11 17.86
N ALA A 39 8.96 12.69 18.73
CA ALA A 39 9.60 14.00 18.54
C ALA A 39 10.76 13.98 17.53
N ARG A 40 10.60 13.29 16.39
CA ARG A 40 11.58 13.32 15.30
C ARG A 40 11.18 14.35 14.25
N PRO A 41 12.12 15.13 13.70
CA PRO A 41 11.84 16.20 12.76
C PRO A 41 10.94 15.82 11.58
N LEU A 42 11.15 14.64 11.01
CA LEU A 42 10.39 14.17 9.84
C LEU A 42 8.97 13.71 10.19
N TRP A 43 8.77 13.25 11.43
CA TRP A 43 7.53 12.59 11.85
C TRP A 43 6.59 13.54 12.60
N ILE A 44 7.12 14.59 13.21
CA ILE A 44 6.35 15.50 14.05
C ILE A 44 5.21 16.16 13.26
N ASN A 45 3.98 16.09 13.81
CA ASN A 45 2.76 16.66 13.24
C ASN A 45 2.35 16.12 11.85
N ALA A 46 2.96 15.03 11.39
CA ALA A 46 2.58 14.39 10.12
C ALA A 46 1.34 13.50 10.31
N HIS A 47 0.15 14.11 10.47
CA HIS A 47 -1.12 13.36 10.50
C HIS A 47 -1.31 12.52 9.22
N THR A 48 -0.69 12.96 8.12
CA THR A 48 -0.60 12.29 6.83
C THR A 48 0.16 10.96 6.88
N LEU A 49 1.01 10.73 7.89
CA LEU A 49 1.82 9.52 8.03
C LEU A 49 0.95 8.31 8.40
N GLY A 50 -0.08 8.49 9.22
CA GLY A 50 -1.11 7.48 9.48
C GLY A 50 -1.87 7.10 8.20
N ALA A 51 -2.26 8.09 7.39
CA ALA A 51 -2.93 7.86 6.11
C ALA A 51 -2.01 7.14 5.10
N LEU A 52 -0.73 7.51 5.05
CA LEU A 52 0.26 6.84 4.21
C LEU A 52 0.44 5.38 4.62
N PHE A 53 0.61 5.08 5.90
CA PHE A 53 0.76 3.70 6.39
C PHE A 53 -0.48 2.85 6.14
N LEU A 54 -1.67 3.43 6.31
CA LEU A 54 -2.92 2.79 5.95
C LEU A 54 -2.99 2.46 4.45
N ALA A 55 -2.66 3.42 3.59
CA ALA A 55 -2.70 3.23 2.14
C ALA A 55 -1.68 2.19 1.67
N VAL A 56 -0.46 2.23 2.21
CA VAL A 56 0.58 1.22 1.96
C VAL A 56 0.14 -0.16 2.50
N GLY A 57 -0.53 -0.22 3.64
CA GLY A 57 -1.07 -1.46 4.19
C GLY A 57 -2.15 -2.07 3.30
N ALA A 58 -3.08 -1.24 2.82
CA ALA A 58 -4.15 -1.66 1.90
C ALA A 58 -3.60 -2.17 0.56
N SER A 59 -2.66 -1.46 -0.05
CA SER A 59 -2.04 -1.88 -1.32
C SER A 59 -1.23 -3.17 -1.15
N SER A 60 -0.47 -3.30 -0.07
CA SER A 60 0.32 -4.50 0.24
C SER A 60 -0.60 -5.71 0.49
N GLY A 61 -1.70 -5.51 1.21
CA GLY A 61 -2.70 -6.57 1.45
C GLY A 61 -3.37 -7.04 0.16
N ALA A 62 -3.82 -6.11 -0.68
CA ALA A 62 -4.41 -6.44 -1.98
C ALA A 62 -3.41 -7.19 -2.89
N ALA A 63 -2.16 -6.72 -2.95
CA ALA A 63 -1.09 -7.37 -3.69
C ALA A 63 -0.75 -8.76 -3.14
N ALA A 64 -0.67 -8.93 -1.83
CA ALA A 64 -0.42 -10.23 -1.21
C ALA A 64 -1.54 -11.24 -1.55
N MET A 65 -2.81 -10.81 -1.45
CA MET A 65 -3.95 -11.65 -1.86
C MET A 65 -3.87 -12.01 -3.35
N ALA A 66 -3.50 -11.06 -4.20
CA ALA A 66 -3.38 -11.28 -5.64
C ALA A 66 -2.26 -12.27 -5.98
N LEU A 67 -1.13 -12.15 -5.30
CA LEU A 67 0.01 -13.04 -5.45
C LEU A 67 -0.33 -14.47 -5.01
N VAL A 68 -0.99 -14.64 -3.87
CA VAL A 68 -1.42 -15.96 -3.38
C VAL A 68 -2.41 -16.61 -4.35
N LEU A 69 -3.39 -15.85 -4.86
CA LEU A 69 -4.33 -16.40 -5.85
C LEU A 69 -3.66 -16.76 -7.17
N ALA A 70 -2.70 -15.95 -7.62
CA ALA A 70 -1.91 -16.25 -8.80
C ALA A 70 -1.08 -17.53 -8.63
N ALA A 71 -0.44 -17.71 -7.47
CA ALA A 71 0.35 -18.90 -7.14
C ALA A 71 -0.49 -20.18 -7.08
N LEU A 72 -1.71 -20.09 -6.52
CA LEU A 72 -2.61 -21.24 -6.41
C LEU A 72 -3.33 -21.60 -7.72
N SER A 73 -3.03 -20.91 -8.84
CA SER A 73 -3.62 -21.16 -10.17
C SER A 73 -5.16 -21.24 -10.20
N ARG A 74 -5.84 -20.62 -9.21
CA ARG A 74 -7.30 -20.61 -9.17
C ARG A 74 -7.82 -19.62 -10.21
N ARG A 75 -8.16 -20.15 -11.38
CA ARG A 75 -8.65 -19.40 -12.55
C ARG A 75 -10.11 -18.99 -12.38
N SER A 76 -10.40 -18.09 -11.46
CA SER A 76 -11.67 -17.34 -11.47
C SER A 76 -11.41 -15.99 -12.16
N GLY A 77 -11.73 -15.88 -13.45
CA GLY A 77 -11.52 -14.65 -14.24
C GLY A 77 -12.07 -13.40 -13.55
N ASP A 78 -13.28 -13.50 -12.99
CA ASP A 78 -13.94 -12.40 -12.26
C ASP A 78 -13.21 -12.01 -10.97
N GLY A 79 -12.66 -12.97 -10.24
CA GLY A 79 -11.92 -12.72 -8.99
C GLY A 79 -10.59 -12.01 -9.25
N ILE A 80 -9.89 -12.41 -10.32
CA ILE A 80 -8.61 -11.81 -10.73
C ILE A 80 -8.82 -10.37 -11.20
N ALA A 81 -9.85 -10.11 -12.01
CA ALA A 81 -10.14 -8.77 -12.51
C ALA A 81 -10.50 -7.79 -11.37
N ARG A 82 -11.40 -8.19 -10.46
CA ARG A 82 -11.78 -7.36 -9.30
C ARG A 82 -10.58 -7.05 -8.40
N LEU A 83 -9.70 -8.02 -8.22
CA LEU A 83 -8.52 -7.86 -7.39
C LEU A 83 -7.46 -6.98 -8.06
N ALA A 84 -7.28 -7.10 -9.38
CA ALA A 84 -6.42 -6.19 -10.14
C ALA A 84 -6.91 -4.74 -10.02
N THR A 85 -8.22 -4.49 -10.16
CA THR A 85 -8.80 -3.15 -9.94
C THR A 85 -8.56 -2.65 -8.52
N THR A 86 -8.77 -3.50 -7.52
CA THR A 86 -8.55 -3.15 -6.10
C THR A 86 -7.08 -2.81 -5.84
N THR A 87 -6.15 -3.60 -6.37
CA THR A 87 -4.71 -3.35 -6.25
C THR A 87 -4.31 -2.04 -6.91
N VAL A 88 -4.77 -1.77 -8.14
CA VAL A 88 -4.48 -0.49 -8.83
C VAL A 88 -5.02 0.69 -8.02
N LEU A 89 -6.27 0.62 -7.57
CA LEU A 89 -6.87 1.68 -6.76
C LEU A 89 -6.09 1.92 -5.47
N ALA A 90 -5.71 0.86 -4.76
CA ALA A 90 -4.95 0.95 -3.52
C ALA A 90 -3.54 1.55 -3.74
N VAL A 91 -2.87 1.21 -4.84
CA VAL A 91 -1.56 1.79 -5.20
C VAL A 91 -1.70 3.27 -5.59
N VAL A 92 -2.77 3.66 -6.28
CA VAL A 92 -3.05 5.07 -6.57
C VAL A 92 -3.28 5.85 -5.27
N ILE A 93 -4.08 5.32 -4.35
CA ILE A 93 -4.32 5.93 -3.03
C ILE A 93 -3.01 6.05 -2.25
N GLN A 94 -2.15 5.01 -2.28
CA GLN A 94 -0.82 5.06 -1.70
C GLN A 94 0.03 6.19 -2.29
N LEU A 95 0.04 6.33 -3.61
CA LEU A 95 0.83 7.37 -4.27
C LEU A 95 0.32 8.78 -3.93
N VAL A 96 -1.00 8.96 -3.87
CA VAL A 96 -1.62 10.21 -3.41
C VAL A 96 -1.28 10.50 -1.95
N ALA A 97 -1.33 9.49 -1.07
CA ALA A 97 -0.96 9.65 0.33
C ALA A 97 0.54 9.98 0.48
N MET A 98 1.40 9.43 -0.37
CA MET A 98 2.83 9.77 -0.40
C MET A 98 3.05 11.23 -0.81
N ILE A 99 2.35 11.69 -1.85
CA ILE A 99 2.40 13.10 -2.27
C ILE A 99 1.89 14.00 -1.15
N GLY A 100 0.78 13.63 -0.50
CA GLY A 100 0.23 14.35 0.65
C GLY A 100 1.20 14.42 1.82
N PHE A 101 1.93 13.33 2.11
CA PHE A 101 2.99 13.33 3.12
C PHE A 101 4.10 14.33 2.77
N VAL A 102 4.69 14.24 1.57
CA VAL A 102 5.76 15.15 1.11
C VAL A 102 5.28 16.61 1.17
N TRP A 103 4.05 16.87 0.72
CA TRP A 103 3.47 18.21 0.75
C TRP A 103 3.26 18.71 2.18
N SER A 104 2.75 17.87 3.09
CA SER A 104 2.55 18.23 4.49
C SER A 104 3.85 18.59 5.21
N VAL A 105 4.94 17.84 4.94
CA VAL A 105 6.27 18.16 5.49
C VAL A 105 6.77 19.50 4.94
N ARG A 106 6.59 19.75 3.64
CA ARG A 106 6.98 21.04 3.05
C ARG A 106 6.16 22.21 3.60
N ALA A 107 4.86 22.03 3.78
CA ALA A 107 3.96 23.03 4.34
C ALA A 107 4.25 23.35 5.82
N SER A 108 4.88 22.43 6.56
CA SER A 108 5.26 22.66 7.96
C SER A 108 6.27 23.80 8.17
N GLY A 109 7.06 24.15 7.14
CA GLY A 109 8.12 25.16 7.23
C GLY A 109 9.29 24.80 8.15
N SER A 110 9.31 23.59 8.71
CA SER A 110 10.36 23.13 9.63
C SER A 110 11.65 22.83 8.87
N ALA A 111 12.70 23.63 9.09
CA ALA A 111 14.01 23.39 8.48
C ALA A 111 14.57 21.99 8.81
N PRO A 112 14.49 21.48 10.06
CA PRO A 112 14.86 20.10 10.36
C PRO A 112 14.05 19.05 9.60
N ALA A 113 12.73 19.25 9.43
CA ALA A 113 11.87 18.32 8.70
C ALA A 113 12.18 18.32 7.20
N LEU A 114 12.45 19.50 6.62
CA LEU A 114 12.86 19.66 5.23
C LEU A 114 14.22 19.00 4.95
N ASN A 115 15.17 19.11 5.87
CA ASN A 115 16.47 18.44 5.76
C ASN A 115 16.33 16.92 5.80
N ALA A 116 15.50 16.39 6.70
CA ALA A 116 15.21 14.96 6.76
C ALA A 116 14.48 14.46 5.50
N LEU A 117 13.54 15.25 4.97
CA LEU A 117 12.88 14.96 3.70
C LEU A 117 13.86 14.99 2.52
N ALA A 118 14.84 15.92 2.54
CA ALA A 118 15.86 16.00 1.51
C ALA A 118 16.69 14.72 1.43
N LEU A 119 16.93 14.00 2.55
CA LEU A 119 17.64 12.72 2.54
C LEU A 119 16.99 11.67 1.63
N ILE A 120 15.65 11.68 1.54
CA ILE A 120 14.88 10.75 0.70
C ILE A 120 14.57 11.32 -0.69
N THR A 121 14.46 12.65 -0.86
CA THR A 121 14.10 13.21 -2.17
C THR A 121 15.31 13.54 -3.05
N SER A 122 16.43 13.97 -2.45
CA SER A 122 17.62 14.47 -3.15
C SER A 122 18.94 14.01 -2.54
N GLY A 123 18.90 13.32 -1.40
CA GLY A 123 20.06 12.85 -0.66
C GLY A 123 20.40 11.39 -0.97
N PRO A 124 21.05 10.68 -0.02
CA PRO A 124 21.58 9.33 -0.24
C PRO A 124 20.51 8.30 -0.61
N TYR A 125 19.27 8.49 -0.15
CA TYR A 125 18.17 7.56 -0.40
C TYR A 125 17.32 7.92 -1.63
N SER A 126 17.67 8.99 -2.35
CA SER A 126 16.91 9.50 -3.50
C SER A 126 16.72 8.47 -4.62
N MET A 127 17.76 7.72 -4.95
CA MET A 127 17.67 6.69 -5.99
C MET A 127 16.69 5.57 -5.61
N VAL A 128 16.71 5.16 -4.34
CA VAL A 128 15.80 4.13 -3.82
C VAL A 128 14.36 4.65 -3.71
N PHE A 129 14.19 5.93 -3.36
CA PHE A 129 12.89 6.58 -3.33
C PHE A 129 12.28 6.72 -4.73
N TRP A 130 12.97 7.39 -5.66
CA TRP A 130 12.43 7.65 -6.99
C TRP A 130 12.37 6.39 -7.85
N GLY A 131 13.48 5.67 -7.98
CA GLY A 131 13.54 4.46 -8.81
C GLY A 131 12.78 3.30 -8.19
N GLY A 132 12.98 3.06 -6.90
CA GLY A 132 12.40 1.93 -6.18
C GLY A 132 10.95 2.16 -5.76
N ALA A 133 10.70 3.10 -4.87
CA ALA A 133 9.37 3.28 -4.28
C ALA A 133 8.35 3.91 -5.25
N ILE A 134 8.75 4.96 -5.98
CA ILE A 134 7.86 5.69 -6.89
C ILE A 134 7.70 4.94 -8.22
N VAL A 135 8.80 4.74 -8.96
CA VAL A 135 8.72 4.14 -10.30
C VAL A 135 8.40 2.66 -10.23
N ALA A 136 9.27 1.84 -9.63
CA ALA A 136 9.08 0.40 -9.60
C ALA A 136 7.94 -0.03 -8.68
N GLY A 137 7.74 0.65 -7.55
CA GLY A 137 6.80 0.28 -6.50
C GLY A 137 5.39 0.85 -6.65
N SER A 138 5.20 1.87 -7.49
CA SER A 138 3.90 2.55 -7.66
C SER A 138 3.51 2.74 -9.12
N VAL A 139 4.30 3.48 -9.90
CA VAL A 139 3.98 3.82 -11.30
C VAL A 139 3.90 2.58 -12.18
N LEU A 140 4.92 1.73 -12.13
CA LEU A 140 4.97 0.51 -12.94
C LEU A 140 3.82 -0.46 -12.60
N PRO A 141 3.51 -0.74 -11.32
CA PRO A 141 2.32 -1.52 -10.97
C PRO A 141 1.00 -0.96 -11.46
N ILE A 142 0.83 0.38 -11.45
CA ILE A 142 -0.37 1.01 -12.00
C ILE A 142 -0.47 0.72 -13.50
N LEU A 143 0.61 0.94 -14.26
CA LEU A 143 0.63 0.68 -15.70
C LEU A 143 0.37 -0.79 -16.02
N LEU A 144 1.06 -1.71 -15.34
CA LEU A 144 0.89 -3.16 -15.52
C LEU A 144 -0.51 -3.62 -15.11
N GLY A 145 -1.05 -3.06 -14.02
CA GLY A 145 -2.40 -3.34 -13.56
C GLY A 145 -3.46 -2.91 -14.57
N LEU A 146 -3.34 -1.72 -15.17
CA LEU A 146 -4.24 -1.26 -16.23
C LEU A 146 -4.21 -2.16 -17.47
N VAL A 147 -3.05 -2.72 -17.81
CA VAL A 147 -2.93 -3.74 -18.87
C VAL A 147 -3.61 -5.05 -18.43
N ALA A 148 -3.41 -5.47 -17.18
CA ALA A 148 -4.04 -6.68 -16.62
C ALA A 148 -5.57 -6.60 -16.58
N LEU A 149 -6.15 -5.40 -16.42
CA LEU A 149 -7.59 -5.18 -16.52
C LEU A 149 -8.15 -5.52 -17.91
N LYS A 150 -7.41 -5.22 -18.98
CA LYS A 150 -7.81 -5.50 -20.37
C LYS A 150 -7.42 -6.90 -20.81
N ARG A 151 -6.27 -7.40 -20.34
CA ARG A 151 -5.68 -8.69 -20.69
C ARG A 151 -5.28 -9.43 -19.42
N PRO A 152 -6.23 -10.09 -18.73
CA PRO A 152 -5.95 -10.75 -17.47
C PRO A 152 -4.94 -11.88 -17.68
N SER A 153 -3.81 -11.80 -16.98
CA SER A 153 -2.82 -12.88 -16.97
C SER A 153 -2.27 -13.08 -15.57
N VAL A 154 -2.06 -14.36 -15.22
CA VAL A 154 -1.57 -14.78 -13.91
C VAL A 154 -0.15 -14.25 -13.69
N GLY A 155 0.72 -14.36 -14.70
CA GLY A 155 2.10 -13.86 -14.63
C GLY A 155 2.18 -12.35 -14.41
N LEU A 156 1.41 -11.56 -15.16
CA LEU A 156 1.38 -10.10 -14.99
C LEU A 156 0.85 -9.69 -13.61
N THR A 157 -0.17 -10.42 -13.12
CA THR A 157 -0.71 -10.20 -11.77
C THR A 157 0.35 -10.50 -10.70
N ALA A 158 1.10 -11.59 -10.84
CA ALA A 158 2.17 -11.95 -9.92
C ALA A 158 3.29 -10.90 -9.91
N VAL A 159 3.78 -10.49 -11.09
CA VAL A 159 4.82 -9.45 -11.23
C VAL A 159 4.35 -8.12 -10.63
N THR A 160 3.14 -7.68 -10.96
CA THR A 160 2.53 -6.46 -10.40
C THR A 160 2.47 -6.54 -8.88
N SER A 161 2.06 -7.68 -8.34
CA SER A 161 1.94 -7.88 -6.89
C SER A 161 3.28 -7.82 -6.18
N VAL A 162 4.31 -8.47 -6.74
CA VAL A 162 5.68 -8.42 -6.18
C VAL A 162 6.20 -6.99 -6.17
N LEU A 163 6.03 -6.25 -7.27
CA LEU A 163 6.45 -4.85 -7.35
C LEU A 163 5.76 -3.97 -6.28
N VAL A 164 4.46 -4.15 -6.05
CA VAL A 164 3.73 -3.42 -5.00
C VAL A 164 4.24 -3.78 -3.61
N LEU A 165 4.50 -5.06 -3.34
CA LEU A 165 5.03 -5.50 -2.04
C LEU A 165 6.43 -4.95 -1.77
N VAL A 166 7.32 -5.00 -2.78
CA VAL A 166 8.66 -4.41 -2.69
C VAL A 166 8.55 -2.90 -2.51
N GLY A 167 7.72 -2.22 -3.30
CA GLY A 167 7.48 -0.78 -3.19
C GLY A 167 6.97 -0.37 -1.81
N GLY A 168 5.97 -1.08 -1.29
CA GLY A 168 5.41 -0.84 0.05
C GLY A 168 6.39 -1.10 1.19
N PHE A 169 7.32 -2.05 1.02
CA PHE A 169 8.45 -2.24 1.93
C PHE A 169 9.43 -1.07 1.87
N LEU A 170 9.85 -0.67 0.65
CA LEU A 170 10.76 0.45 0.45
C LEU A 170 10.21 1.75 1.05
N VAL A 171 8.92 2.05 0.84
CA VAL A 171 8.26 3.23 1.43
C VAL A 171 8.43 3.23 2.96
N LYS A 172 8.10 2.13 3.65
CA LYS A 172 8.22 2.08 5.11
C LYS A 172 9.67 2.23 5.57
N THR A 173 10.60 1.54 4.91
CA THR A 173 12.03 1.59 5.24
C THR A 173 12.61 2.99 5.06
N LEU A 174 12.25 3.69 3.98
CA LEU A 174 12.70 5.05 3.71
C LEU A 174 12.20 6.04 4.76
N ILE A 175 10.91 5.95 5.15
CA ILE A 175 10.34 6.81 6.20
C ILE A 175 11.00 6.56 7.56
N MET A 176 11.29 5.29 7.88
CA MET A 176 12.00 4.93 9.11
C MET A 176 13.45 5.43 9.11
N ALA A 177 14.19 5.18 8.03
CA ALA A 177 15.58 5.61 7.91
C ALA A 177 15.73 7.13 8.00
N ALA A 178 14.84 7.86 7.33
CA ALA A 178 14.92 9.31 7.26
C ALA A 178 14.57 10.04 8.57
N GLY A 179 13.82 9.42 9.49
CA GLY A 179 13.54 10.01 10.80
C GLY A 179 14.50 9.58 11.92
N GLN A 180 15.45 8.69 11.64
CA GLN A 180 16.51 8.36 12.60
C GLN A 180 17.61 9.41 12.68
N VAL A 181 17.75 10.22 11.63
CA VAL A 181 18.69 11.33 11.50
C VAL A 181 18.12 12.59 12.15
#